data_AF-A0A379GE95-F1
#
_entry.id   AF-A0A379GE95-F1
#
_cell.length_a   1.000
_cell.length_b   1.000
_cell.length_c   1.000
_cell.angle_alpha   90.00
_cell.angle_beta   90.00
_cell.angle_gamma   90.00
#
_symmetry.space_group_name_H-M   'P 1'
#
loop_
_entity.id
_entity.type
_entity.pdbx_description
1 polymer ?
#
loop_
_entity_poly.entity_id
_entity_poly.type
_entity_poly.pdbx_seq_one_letter_code
_entity_poly.pdbx_strand_id
1 'polypeptide(L)' 'MSRNNPQAQLVPIYLENLNRVLPKGSRLVVPIICSATFGPPIEPTHENEDKTEFLLRAKSALEELHHG' A
#
# COMPACT_ATOMS: atom_id res chain seq x y z
N MET A 1 11.23 -4.95 -8.79
CA MET A 1 10.89 -3.55 -9.13
C MET A 1 11.80 -2.56 -8.40
N SER A 2 11.99 -2.66 -7.07
CA SER A 2 12.94 -1.81 -6.30
C SER A 2 14.37 -1.78 -6.88
N ARG A 3 15.03 -2.93 -7.04
CA ARG A 3 16.43 -3.00 -7.47
C ARG A 3 16.69 -2.53 -8.92
N ASN A 4 15.69 -2.58 -9.79
CA ASN A 4 15.83 -2.21 -11.21
C ASN A 4 15.54 -0.72 -11.46
N ASN A 5 14.99 -0.02 -10.47
CA ASN A 5 14.68 1.41 -10.54
C ASN A 5 15.03 2.07 -9.20
N PRO A 6 16.32 2.15 -8.84
CA PRO A 6 16.76 2.61 -7.52
C PRO A 6 16.41 4.08 -7.23
N GLN A 7 16.11 4.86 -8.27
CA GLN A 7 15.70 6.26 -8.16
C GLN A 7 14.18 6.41 -7.91
N ALA A 8 13.41 5.34 -8.06
CA ALA A 8 11.96 5.40 -7.86
C ALA A 8 11.64 5.34 -6.37
N GLN A 9 10.91 6.34 -5.88
CA GLN A 9 10.38 6.34 -4.52
C GLN A 9 9.16 5.42 -4.43
N LEU A 10 9.11 4.58 -3.41
CA LEU A 10 7.93 3.77 -3.12
C LEU A 10 7.06 4.49 -2.09
N VAL A 11 5.87 4.92 -2.48
CA VAL A 11 4.94 5.63 -1.59
C VAL A 11 3.80 4.68 -1.17
N PRO A 12 3.57 4.45 0.13
CA PRO A 12 2.46 3.64 0.61
C PRO A 12 1.14 4.42 0.49
N ILE A 13 0.10 3.71 0.07
CA ILE A 13 -1.26 4.26 -0.05
C ILE A 13 -2.22 3.32 0.67
N TYR A 14 -2.90 3.84 1.69
CA TYR A 14 -3.98 3.14 2.36
C TYR A 14 -5.32 3.49 1.69
N LEU A 15 -6.10 2.48 1.33
CA LEU A 15 -7.38 2.63 0.63
C LEU A 15 -8.51 2.13 1.51
N GLU A 16 -9.46 3.00 1.85
CA GLU A 16 -10.64 2.62 2.62
C GLU A 16 -11.86 2.43 1.73
N ASN A 17 -12.79 1.61 2.21
CA ASN A 17 -14.13 1.39 1.62
C ASN A 17 -14.15 0.79 0.21
N LEU A 18 -13.00 0.48 -0.39
CA LEU A 18 -12.92 -0.13 -1.72
C LEU A 18 -13.65 -1.49 -1.82
N ASN A 19 -13.57 -2.29 -0.76
CA ASN A 19 -14.21 -3.62 -0.68
C ASN A 19 -15.75 -3.56 -0.77
N ARG A 20 -16.36 -2.39 -0.53
CA ARG A 20 -17.82 -2.21 -0.61
C ARG A 20 -18.28 -1.82 -2.02
N VAL A 21 -17.37 -1.30 -2.85
CA VAL A 21 -17.66 -0.92 -4.25
C VAL A 21 -17.82 -2.15 -5.14
N LEU A 22 -17.06 -3.22 -4.85
CA LEU A 22 -17.10 -4.49 -5.56
C LEU A 22 -17.01 -5.68 -4.58
N PRO A 23 -18.13 -6.10 -3.97
CA PRO A 23 -18.16 -7.31 -3.17
C PRO A 23 -17.87 -8.51 -4.07
N LYS A 24 -16.97 -9.41 -3.64
CA LYS A 24 -16.73 -10.67 -4.35
C LYS A 24 -18.06 -11.42 -4.55
N GLY A 25 -18.48 -11.59 -5.80
CA GLY A 25 -19.71 -12.32 -6.17
C GLY A 25 -20.95 -11.46 -6.47
N SER A 26 -20.89 -10.13 -6.33
CA SER A 26 -22.00 -9.24 -6.70
C SER A 26 -21.76 -8.57 -8.07
N ARG A 27 -22.82 -8.46 -8.88
CA ARG A 27 -22.82 -7.80 -10.20
C ARG A 27 -23.16 -6.30 -10.13
N LEU A 28 -23.57 -5.80 -8.96
CA LEU A 28 -24.04 -4.43 -8.78
C LEU A 28 -22.94 -3.59 -8.10
N VAL A 29 -22.39 -2.62 -8.84
CA VAL A 29 -21.44 -1.63 -8.30
C VAL A 29 -22.24 -0.58 -7.56
N VAL A 30 -22.01 -0.44 -6.26
CA VAL A 30 -22.61 0.64 -5.47
C VAL A 30 -21.64 1.82 -5.43
N PRO A 31 -22.06 3.04 -5.79
CA PRO A 31 -21.24 4.22 -5.60
C PRO A 31 -21.07 4.48 -4.10
N ILE A 32 -19.85 4.31 -3.60
CA ILE A 32 -19.48 4.54 -2.20
C ILE A 32 -18.28 5.47 -2.20
N ILE A 33 -18.22 6.36 -1.21
CA ILE A 33 -17.05 7.22 -0.98
C ILE A 33 -15.88 6.32 -0.58
N CYS A 34 -14.84 6.31 -1.39
CA CYS A 34 -13.55 5.72 -1.07
C CYS A 34 -12.58 6.85 -0.72
N SER A 35 -11.76 6.66 0.31
CA SER A 35 -10.63 7.54 0.62
C SER A 35 -9.31 6.85 0.29
N ALA A 36 -8.31 7.68 -0.02
CA ALA A 36 -6.94 7.26 -0.21
C ALA A 36 -6.04 8.14 0.66
N THR A 37 -5.26 7.52 1.53
CA THR A 37 -4.30 8.20 2.41
C THR A 37 -2.90 7.89 1.93
N PHE A 38 -2.15 8.93 1.58
CA PHE A 38 -0.77 8.83 1.10
C PHE A 38 0.18 8.99 2.28
N GLY A 39 1.10 8.03 2.44
CA GLY A 39 2.14 8.10 3.45
C GLY A 39 3.46 8.69 2.95
N PRO A 40 4.45 8.80 3.84
CA PRO A 40 5.81 9.16 3.45
C PRO A 40 6.45 8.05 2.59
N PRO A 41 7.41 8.38 1.70
CA PRO A 41 8.15 7.38 0.95
C PRO A 41 8.83 6.34 1.85
N ILE A 42 8.70 5.06 1.48
CA ILE A 42 9.42 3.94 2.10
C ILE A 42 10.87 3.99 1.62
N GLU A 43 11.81 3.81 2.57
CA GLU A 43 13.23 3.78 2.24
C GLU A 43 13.59 2.66 1.26
N PRO A 44 14.50 2.93 0.29
CA PRO A 44 14.95 1.94 -0.67
C PRO A 44 15.47 0.65 -0.03
N THR A 45 15.42 -0.44 -0.78
CA THR A 45 15.96 -1.72 -0.29
C THR A 45 17.46 -1.65 -0.08
N HIS A 46 17.94 -2.12 1.08
CA HIS A 46 19.37 -2.24 1.36
C HIS A 46 19.98 -3.46 0.65
N GLU A 47 21.30 -3.50 0.45
CA GLU A 47 21.97 -4.53 -0.36
C GLU A 47 21.63 -5.96 0.09
N ASN A 48 21.53 -6.16 1.41
CA ASN A 48 21.31 -7.45 2.06
C ASN A 48 19.90 -7.65 2.64
N GLU A 49 18.96 -6.73 2.39
CA GLU A 49 17.59 -6.88 2.88
C GLU A 49 16.88 -8.03 2.13
N ASP A 50 16.35 -9.00 2.87
CA ASP A 50 15.50 -10.03 2.29
C ASP A 50 14.13 -9.47 1.91
N LYS A 51 13.49 -10.09 0.91
CA LYS A 51 12.12 -9.75 0.49
C LYS A 51 11.15 -9.76 1.67
N THR A 52 11.30 -10.69 2.61
CA THR A 52 10.40 -10.81 3.76
C THR A 52 10.52 -9.60 4.68
N GLU A 53 11.75 -9.16 4.97
CA GLU A 53 12.04 -8.00 5.82
C GLU A 53 11.50 -6.72 5.19
N PHE A 54 11.73 -6.53 3.88
CA PHE A 54 11.17 -5.41 3.13
C PHE A 54 9.64 -5.37 3.20
N LEU A 55 8.99 -6.52 2.98
CA LEU A 55 7.52 -6.61 3.02
C LEU A 55 6.95 -6.35 4.41
N LEU A 56 7.64 -6.78 5.48
CA LEU A 56 7.25 -6.48 6.85
C LEU A 56 7.29 -4.98 7.12
N ARG A 57 8.38 -4.30 6.73
CA ARG A 57 8.52 -2.85 6.90
C ARG A 57 7.51 -2.06 6.06
N ALA A 58 7.29 -2.46 4.80
CA ALA A 58 6.27 -1.85 3.95
C ALA A 58 4.85 -2.04 4.51
N LYS A 59 4.57 -3.19 5.13
CA LYS A 59 3.32 -3.44 5.83
C LYS A 59 3.16 -2.53 7.04
N SER A 60 4.19 -2.39 7.89
CA SER A 60 4.13 -1.48 9.04
C SER A 60 3.83 -0.04 8.63
N ALA A 61 4.48 0.45 7.56
CA ALA A 61 4.20 1.78 7.01
C ALA A 61 2.75 1.96 6.54
N LEU A 62 2.10 0.91 6.03
CA LEU A 62 0.67 0.95 5.68
C LEU A 62 -0.23 0.92 6.92
N GLU A 63 0.13 0.15 7.94
CA GLU A 63 -0.62 0.07 9.20
C GLU A 63 -0.60 1.40 9.97
N GLU A 64 0.50 2.17 9.88
CA GLU A 64 0.58 3.53 10.43
C GLU A 64 -0.42 4.49 9.76
N LEU A 65 -0.68 4.35 8.45
CA LEU A 65 -1.66 5.18 7.75
C LEU A 65 -3.11 4.84 8.10
N HIS A 66 -3.37 3.62 8.58
CA HIS A 66 -4.71 3.19 8.96
C HIS A 66 -5.15 3.76 10.32
N HIS A 67 -4.21 3.99 11.24
CA HIS A 67 -4.49 4.44 12.60
C HIS A 67 -4.51 5.97 12.77
N GLY A 68 -4.42 6.73 11.67
CA GLY A 68 -4.45 8.19 11.63
C GLY A 68 -5.85 8.79 11.53
#